data_AF-E0WV40-F1
#
_entry.id   AF-E0WV40-F1
#
_cell.length_a   1.000
_cell.length_b   1.000
_cell.length_c   1.000
_cell.angle_alpha   90.00
_cell.angle_beta   90.00
_cell.angle_gamma   90.00
#
_symmetry.space_group_name_H-M   'P 1'
#
loop_
_entity.id
_entity.type
_entity.pdbx_description
1 polymer ?
#
loop_
_entity_poly.entity_id
_entity_poly.type
_entity_poly.pdbx_seq_one_letter_code
_entity_poly.pdbx_strand_id
1 'polypeptide(L)'
;MANIDITQFSELRNVFPELTAVQFETAMLFSLGLPQKEIALLRAVSYPAVKQALTSAKLKFEPRSLHGLFTIFHVRLTLFALQGCRKRLPPER
;
A
#
# COMPACT_ATOMS: atom_id res chain seq x y z
N MET A 1 7.52 8.89 16.24
CA MET A 1 6.79 7.92 15.39
C MET A 1 7.83 7.06 14.69
N ALA A 2 7.69 5.74 14.68
CA ALA A 2 8.63 4.87 13.97
C ALA A 2 8.61 5.23 12.47
N ASN A 3 9.77 5.51 11.89
CA ASN A 3 9.90 5.78 10.46
C ASN A 3 9.78 4.44 9.72
N ILE A 4 8.58 4.08 9.28
CA ILE A 4 8.36 2.85 8.50
C ILE A 4 8.89 3.10 7.09
N ASP A 5 10.09 2.60 6.82
CA ASP A 5 10.65 2.60 5.47
C ASP A 5 10.09 1.42 4.68
N ILE A 6 9.00 1.69 3.96
CA ILE A 6 8.30 0.69 3.12
C ILE A 6 9.22 0.15 2.01
N THR A 7 10.26 0.89 1.62
CA THR A 7 11.17 0.46 0.55
C THR A 7 11.97 -0.80 0.93
N GLN A 8 12.09 -1.09 2.23
CA GLN A 8 12.75 -2.30 2.74
C GLN A 8 11.99 -3.59 2.46
N PHE A 9 10.69 -3.49 2.12
CA PHE A 9 9.82 -4.63 1.86
C PHE A 9 9.54 -4.76 0.36
N SER A 10 10.59 -5.03 -0.42
CA SER A 10 10.52 -5.13 -1.89
C SER A 10 9.48 -6.14 -2.38
N GLU A 11 9.24 -7.20 -1.62
CA GLU A 11 8.24 -8.23 -1.90
C GLU A 11 6.81 -7.68 -1.91
N LEU A 12 6.50 -6.68 -1.09
CA LEU A 12 5.18 -6.05 -1.05
C LEU A 12 4.87 -5.32 -2.35
N ARG A 13 5.89 -4.84 -3.05
CA ARG A 13 5.71 -4.22 -4.36
C ARG A 13 5.20 -5.22 -5.41
N ASN A 14 5.57 -6.50 -5.27
CA ASN A 14 5.10 -7.56 -6.17
C ASN A 14 3.59 -7.85 -5.99
N VAL A 15 2.99 -7.42 -4.88
CA VAL A 15 1.55 -7.55 -4.61
C VAL A 15 0.73 -6.51 -5.41
N PHE A 16 1.37 -5.44 -5.88
CA PHE A 16 0.74 -4.33 -6.60
C PHE A 16 1.51 -3.97 -7.88
N PRO A 17 1.65 -4.90 -8.84
CA PRO A 17 2.38 -4.65 -10.09
C PRO A 17 1.77 -3.54 -10.95
N GLU A 18 0.50 -3.19 -10.72
CA GLU A 18 -0.23 -2.15 -11.47
C GLU A 18 0.19 -0.72 -11.09
N LEU A 19 0.94 -0.57 -10.00
CA LEU A 19 1.34 0.72 -9.44
C LEU A 19 2.79 1.08 -9.75
N THR A 20 3.03 2.37 -10.01
CA THR A 20 4.40 2.90 -9.97
C THR A 20 4.91 2.94 -8.53
N ALA A 21 6.23 3.06 -8.33
CA ALA A 21 6.82 3.15 -6.99
C ALA A 21 6.18 4.27 -6.15
N VAL A 22 6.01 5.45 -6.75
CA VAL A 22 5.39 6.61 -6.10
C VAL A 22 3.93 6.35 -5.71
N GLN A 23 3.16 5.70 -6.60
CA GLN A 23 1.77 5.35 -6.32
C GLN A 23 1.67 4.32 -5.21
N PHE A 24 2.51 3.28 -5.25
CA PHE A 24 2.58 2.23 -4.25
C PHE A 24 2.94 2.78 -2.87
N GLU A 25 4.03 3.52 -2.73
CA GLU A 25 4.46 4.10 -1.44
C GLU A 25 3.37 4.99 -0.83
N THR A 26 2.75 5.84 -1.65
CA THR A 26 1.69 6.74 -1.18
C THR A 26 0.46 5.96 -0.73
N ALA A 27 0.02 5.00 -1.54
CA ALA A 27 -1.17 4.20 -1.24
C ALA A 27 -0.93 3.24 -0.06
N MET A 28 0.29 2.76 0.14
CA MET A 28 0.68 1.93 1.29
C MET A 28 0.67 2.74 2.59
N LEU A 29 1.23 3.96 2.62
CA LEU A 29 1.12 4.82 3.80
C LEU A 29 -0.35 5.17 4.10
N PHE A 30 -1.14 5.41 3.06
CA PHE A 30 -2.57 5.67 3.20
C PHE A 30 -3.32 4.44 3.74
N SER A 31 -3.00 3.23 3.28
CA SER A 31 -3.59 1.99 3.79
C SER A 31 -3.18 1.69 5.24
N LEU A 32 -2.02 2.17 5.69
CA LEU A 32 -1.63 2.12 7.10
C LEU A 32 -2.38 3.14 7.99
N GLY A 33 -3.30 3.91 7.42
CA GLY A 33 -4.15 4.85 8.16
C GLY A 33 -3.55 6.24 8.32
N LEU A 34 -2.43 6.55 7.66
CA LEU A 34 -1.82 7.88 7.77
C LEU A 34 -2.65 8.91 7.00
N PRO A 35 -2.89 10.10 7.59
CA PRO A 35 -3.58 11.17 6.88
C PRO A 35 -2.69 11.72 5.77
N GLN A 36 -3.31 12.11 4.65
CA GLN A 36 -2.61 12.60 3.45
C GLN A 36 -1.62 13.77 3.72
N LYS A 37 -1.89 14.62 4.72
CA LYS A 37 -0.97 15.70 5.12
C LYS A 37 0.30 15.16 5.76
N GLU A 38 0.20 14.13 6.61
CA GLU A 38 1.38 13.48 7.19
C GLU A 38 2.16 12.69 6.13
N ILE A 39 1.46 12.06 5.19
CA ILE A 39 2.11 11.39 4.04
C ILE A 39 2.94 12.40 3.23
N ALA A 40 2.42 13.61 3.01
CA ALA A 40 3.14 14.67 2.30
C ALA A 40 4.45 15.03 3.02
N LEU A 41 4.40 15.15 4.35
CA LEU A 41 5.58 15.40 5.19
C LEU A 41 6.58 14.23 5.14
N LEU A 42 6.10 13.00 5.34
CA LEU A 42 6.94 11.80 5.37
C LEU A 42 7.63 11.53 4.02
N ARG A 43 6.96 11.81 2.92
CA ARG A 43 7.50 11.63 1.57
C ARG A 43 8.23 12.86 1.04
N ALA A 44 8.31 13.95 1.82
CA ALA A 44 8.87 15.24 1.42
C ALA A 44 8.31 15.76 0.07
N VAL A 45 6.99 15.64 -0.13
CA VAL A 45 6.27 16.10 -1.33
C VAL A 45 5.13 17.04 -0.96
N SER A 46 4.55 17.71 -1.96
CA SER A 46 3.40 18.58 -1.73
C SER A 46 2.11 17.79 -1.45
N TYR A 47 1.20 18.36 -0.66
CA TYR A 47 -0.11 17.76 -0.41
C TYR A 47 -0.93 17.50 -1.71
N PRO A 48 -0.91 18.39 -2.72
CA PRO A 48 -1.50 18.09 -4.03
C PRO A 48 -0.89 16.86 -4.72
N ALA A 49 0.44 16.67 -4.62
CA ALA A 49 1.10 15.51 -5.21
C ALA A 49 0.63 14.19 -4.55
N VAL A 50 0.40 14.19 -3.24
CA VAL A 50 -0.20 13.04 -2.53
C VAL A 50 -1.61 12.75 -3.05
N LYS A 51 -2.45 13.77 -3.17
CA LYS A 51 -3.82 13.62 -3.72
C LYS A 51 -3.81 13.06 -5.13
N GLN A 52 -2.93 13.58 -5.98
CA GLN A 52 -2.78 13.11 -7.36
C GLN A 52 -2.33 11.65 -7.41
N ALA A 53 -1.29 11.28 -6.64
CA ALA A 53 -0.79 9.92 -6.56
C ALA A 53 -1.88 8.93 -6.10
N LEU A 54 -2.63 9.27 -5.03
CA LEU A 54 -3.75 8.44 -4.56
C LEU A 54 -4.88 8.35 -5.58
N THR A 55 -5.20 9.44 -6.28
CA THR A 55 -6.23 9.45 -7.32
C THR A 55 -5.82 8.56 -8.49
N SER A 56 -4.58 8.67 -8.96
CA SER A 56 -4.04 7.83 -10.03
C SER A 56 -3.96 6.35 -9.62
N ALA A 57 -3.57 6.06 -8.37
CA ALA A 57 -3.56 4.70 -7.83
C ALA A 57 -4.97 4.11 -7.73
N LYS A 58 -5.93 4.90 -7.22
CA LYS A 58 -7.35 4.54 -7.13
C LYS A 58 -7.90 4.09 -8.49
N LEU A 59 -7.60 4.84 -9.56
CA LEU A 59 -8.05 4.53 -10.92
C LEU A 59 -7.54 3.18 -11.46
N LYS A 60 -6.49 2.59 -10.87
CA LYS A 60 -5.97 1.27 -11.26
C LYS A 60 -6.77 0.10 -10.69
N PHE A 61 -7.55 0.33 -9.63
CA PHE A 61 -8.25 -0.75 -8.92
C PHE A 61 -9.75 -0.52 -8.79
N GLU A 62 -10.13 0.65 -8.26
CA GLU A 62 -11.53 0.95 -7.95
C GLU A 62 -11.74 2.46 -8.14
N PRO A 63 -12.35 2.91 -9.26
CA PRO A 63 -12.37 4.33 -9.60
C PRO A 63 -13.27 5.18 -8.70
N ARG A 64 -14.19 4.58 -7.93
CA ARG A 64 -15.28 5.30 -7.27
C ARG A 64 -14.93 5.79 -5.87
N SER A 65 -13.99 5.18 -5.15
CA SER A 65 -13.74 5.47 -3.74
C SER A 65 -12.28 5.26 -3.29
N LEU A 66 -11.77 6.20 -2.50
CA LEU A 66 -10.50 6.01 -1.78
C LEU A 66 -10.61 4.91 -0.72
N HIS A 67 -11.80 4.67 -0.17
CA HIS A 67 -12.03 3.55 0.73
C HIS A 67 -11.90 2.22 -0.02
N GLY A 68 -12.32 2.17 -1.30
CA GLY A 68 -12.09 0.99 -2.16
C GLY A 68 -10.59 0.67 -2.32
N LEU A 69 -9.78 1.70 -2.57
CA LEU A 69 -8.31 1.57 -2.61
C LEU A 69 -7.76 1.02 -1.27
N PHE A 70 -8.21 1.56 -0.14
CA PHE A 70 -7.81 1.09 1.20
C PHE A 70 -8.15 -0.39 1.42
N THR A 71 -9.37 -0.81 1.06
CA THR A 71 -9.84 -2.19 1.21
C THR A 71 -9.04 -3.16 0.35
N ILE A 72 -8.74 -2.80 -0.90
CA ILE A 72 -7.96 -3.65 -1.80
C ILE A 72 -6.54 -3.88 -1.26
N PHE A 73 -5.93 -2.83 -0.70
CA PHE A 73 -4.63 -2.95 -0.04
C PHE A 73 -4.69 -3.93 1.14
N HIS A 74 -5.68 -3.80 2.02
CA HIS A 74 -5.84 -4.71 3.15
C HIS A 74 -6.05 -6.15 2.72
N VAL A 75 -6.96 -6.40 1.78
CA VAL A 75 -7.26 -7.75 1.29
C VAL A 75 -6.02 -8.39 0.68
N ARG A 76 -5.33 -7.69 -0.24
CA ARG A 76 -4.14 -8.25 -0.91
C ARG A 76 -2.98 -8.51 0.05
N LEU A 77 -2.69 -7.57 0.97
CA LEU A 77 -1.65 -7.75 1.98
C LEU A 77 -1.98 -8.88 2.97
N THR A 78 -3.25 -9.00 3.38
CA THR A 78 -3.71 -10.08 4.26
C THR A 78 -3.53 -11.44 3.58
N LEU A 79 -3.97 -11.58 2.33
CA LEU A 79 -3.78 -12.81 1.57
C LEU A 79 -2.30 -13.15 1.37
N PHE A 80 -1.46 -12.16 1.07
CA PHE A 80 -0.01 -12.33 0.97
C PHE A 80 0.59 -12.85 2.28
N ALA A 81 0.25 -12.24 3.42
CA ALA A 81 0.71 -12.68 4.73
C ALA A 81 0.24 -14.11 5.06
N LEU A 82 -1.03 -14.43 4.80
CA LEU A 82 -1.59 -15.77 5.03
C LEU A 82 -0.93 -16.85 4.18
N GLN A 83 -0.61 -16.55 2.91
CA GLN A 83 0.15 -17.46 2.06
C GLN A 83 1.57 -17.69 2.61
N GLY A 84 2.21 -16.65 3.13
CA GLY A 84 3.49 -16.75 3.83
C GLY A 84 3.41 -17.68 5.05
N CYS A 85 2.35 -17.57 5.85
CA CYS A 85 2.11 -18.47 6.99
C CYS A 85 1.90 -19.93 6.53
N ARG A 86 1.08 -20.17 5.50
CA ARG A 86 0.82 -21.51 4.96
C ARG A 86 2.10 -22.20 4.49
N LYS A 87 3.03 -21.49 3.85
CA LYS A 87 4.31 -22.04 3.40
C LYS A 87 5.26 -22.42 4.54
N ARG A 88 5.05 -21.86 5.74
CA ARG A 88 5.86 -22.15 6.94
C ARG A 88 5.25 -23.23 7.84
N LEU A 89 4.00 -23.65 7.58
CA LEU A 89 3.40 -24.78 8.28
C LEU A 89 4.05 -26.09 7.80
N PRO A 90 4.46 -26.97 8.73
CA PRO A 90 4.90 -28.31 8.35
C PRO A 90 3.74 -29.06 7.67
N PRO A 91 4.02 -29.97 6.71
CA PRO A 91 2.98 -30.80 6.12
C PRO A 91 2.30 -31.61 7.22
N GLU A 92 0.97 -31.61 7.25
CA GLU A 92 0.20 -32.48 8.15
C GLU A 92 0.61 -33.93 7.87
N ARG A 93 1.09 -34.61 8.91
CA ARG A 93 1.51 -36.03 8.87
C ARG A 93 0.31 -36.95 8.94
#